data_AF-A0A377XST4-F1
#
_entry.id   AF-A0A377XST4-F1
#
_cell.length_a   1.000
_cell.length_b   1.000
_cell.length_c   1.000
_cell.angle_alpha   90.00
_cell.angle_beta   90.00
_cell.angle_gamma   90.00
#
_symmetry.space_group_name_H-M   'P 1'
#
loop_
_entity.id
_entity.type
_entity.pdbx_description
1 polymer ?
#
loop_
_entity_poly.entity_id
_entity_poly.type
_entity_poly.pdbx_seq_one_letter_code
_entity_poly.pdbx_strand_id
1 'polypeptide(L)' 'MARQKAIIRKLPTVETLGAMTVICSDKTGTLTMNEMTVKAVITADSVYRVEGDSYEPVGKIPRH' A
#
# COMPACT_ATOMS: atom_id res chain seq x y z
N MET A 1 -16.91 -6.96 13.26
CA MET A 1 -15.52 -6.46 13.15
C MET A 1 -14.48 -7.59 13.15
N ALA A 2 -14.45 -8.51 14.13
CA ALA A 2 -13.46 -9.60 14.13
C ALA A 2 -13.48 -10.49 12.86
N ARG A 3 -14.67 -10.86 12.36
CA ARG A 3 -14.82 -11.57 11.07
C ARG A 3 -14.34 -10.78 9.85
N GLN A 4 -14.21 -9.47 9.97
CA GLN A 4 -13.69 -8.55 8.95
C GLN A 4 -12.22 -8.19 9.20
N LYS A 5 -11.47 -9.03 9.93
CA LYS A 5 -10.05 -8.81 10.27
C LYS A 5 -9.78 -7.58 11.16
N ALA A 6 -10.79 -7.07 11.87
CA ALA A 6 -10.65 -5.95 12.81
C ALA A 6 -10.86 -6.41 14.26
N ILE A 7 -9.78 -6.45 15.04
CA ILE A 7 -9.80 -6.88 16.45
C ILE A 7 -10.05 -5.65 17.34
N ILE A 8 -11.15 -5.66 18.09
CA ILE A 8 -11.49 -4.61 19.04
C ILE A 8 -10.99 -5.00 20.43
N ARG A 9 -10.06 -4.22 20.97
CA ARG A 9 -9.51 -4.43 22.33
C ARG A 9 -10.38 -3.85 23.44
N LYS A 10 -11.11 -2.76 23.14
CA LYS A 10 -12.03 -2.07 24.06
C LYS A 10 -13.29 -1.67 23.29
N LEU A 11 -14.46 -2.11 23.76
CA LEU A 11 -15.74 -1.83 23.09
C LEU A 11 -16.01 -0.33 22.85
N PRO A 12 -15.70 0.60 23.77
CA PRO A 12 -15.92 2.04 23.54
C PRO A 12 -15.17 2.64 22.34
N THR A 13 -14.07 2.03 21.89
CA THR A 13 -13.30 2.52 20.73
C THR A 13 -14.09 2.44 19.41
N VAL A 14 -15.10 1.57 19.34
CA VAL A 14 -15.96 1.43 18.15
C VAL A 14 -16.77 2.70 17.92
N GLU A 15 -17.26 3.33 18.99
CA GLU A 15 -18.02 4.58 18.91
C GLU A 15 -17.13 5.73 18.42
N THR A 16 -15.91 5.85 18.97
CA THR A 16 -14.93 6.86 18.53
C THR A 16 -14.58 6.72 17.05
N LEU A 17 -14.38 5.49 16.56
CA LEU A 17 -14.15 5.24 15.13
C LEU A 17 -15.36 5.64 14.27
N GLY A 18 -16.59 5.44 14.76
CA GLY A 18 -17.80 5.79 14.03
C GLY A 18 -18.07 7.30 13.93
N ALA A 19 -17.60 8.08 14.90
CA ALA A 19 -17.77 9.54 14.94
C ALA A 19 -16.59 10.33 14.35
N MET A 20 -15.53 9.64 13.91
CA MET A 20 -14.30 10.28 13.43
C MET A 20 -14.48 10.94 12.05
N THR A 21 -13.98 12.16 11.89
CA THR A 21 -14.02 12.91 10.61
C THR A 21 -12.67 13.02 9.91
N VAL A 22 -11.56 12.73 10.61
CA VAL A 22 -10.19 12.81 10.08
C VAL A 22 -9.42 11.58 10.52
N ILE A 23 -8.75 10.87 9.60
CA ILE A 23 -7.87 9.73 9.91
C ILE A 23 -6.42 10.14 9.67
N CYS A 24 -5.61 10.16 10.73
CA CYS A 24 -4.16 10.24 10.61
C CYS A 24 -3.62 8.83 10.41
N SER A 25 -3.15 8.53 9.20
CA SER A 25 -2.58 7.23 8.86
C SER A 25 -1.08 7.36 8.62
N ASP A 26 -0.32 6.35 9.05
CA ASP A 26 1.08 6.23 8.64
C ASP A 26 1.15 5.71 7.20
N LYS A 27 2.26 5.97 6.49
CA LYS A 27 2.44 5.55 5.10
C LYS A 27 2.95 4.12 5.03
N THR A 28 4.11 3.85 5.61
CA THR A 28 4.86 2.62 5.37
C THR A 28 4.28 1.46 6.20
N GLY A 29 3.85 0.38 5.55
CA GLY A 29 3.24 -0.77 6.22
C GLY A 29 1.78 -0.57 6.66
N THR A 30 1.21 0.62 6.43
CA THR A 30 -0.23 0.89 6.61
C THR A 30 -0.90 1.21 5.27
N LEU A 31 -0.42 2.22 4.54
CA LEU A 31 -0.93 2.55 3.19
C LEU A 31 -0.16 1.82 2.09
N THR A 32 1.13 1.54 2.30
CA THR A 32 1.95 0.74 1.38
C THR A 32 2.23 -0.64 1.94
N MET A 33 2.56 -1.60 1.07
CA MET A 33 2.91 -2.97 1.43
C MET A 33 4.22 -3.10 2.25
N ASN A 34 4.91 -1.99 2.55
CA ASN A 34 6.26 -1.99 3.13
C ASN A 34 7.27 -2.77 2.27
N GLU A 35 7.08 -2.77 0.96
CA GLU A 35 7.95 -3.43 0.00
C GLU A 35 8.43 -2.40 -1.01
N MET A 36 9.74 -2.31 -1.20
CA MET A 36 10.31 -1.42 -2.20
C MET A 36 10.32 -2.13 -3.55
N THR A 37 9.44 -1.70 -4.44
CA THR A 37 9.35 -2.23 -5.80
C THR A 37 9.86 -1.19 -6.80
N VAL A 38 10.69 -1.61 -7.74
CA VAL A 38 11.12 -0.76 -8.87
C VAL A 38 9.91 -0.48 -9.74
N LYS A 39 9.60 0.80 -10.01
CA LYS A 39 8.48 1.20 -10.88
C LYS A 39 8.91 1.82 -12.20
N ALA A 40 10.14 2.30 -12.30
CA ALA A 40 10.68 2.85 -13.54
C ALA A 40 12.20 2.68 -13.60
N VAL A 41 12.71 2.52 -14.83
CA VAL A 41 14.14 2.52 -15.14
C VAL A 41 14.39 3.60 -16.18
N ILE A 42 15.36 4.47 -15.90
CA ILE A 42 15.74 5.57 -16.78
C ILE A 42 17.15 5.30 -17.30
N THR A 43 17.30 5.34 -18.61
CA THR A 43 18.57 5.19 -19.34
C THR A 43 18.79 6.43 -20.20
N ALA A 44 19.99 6.58 -20.78
CA ALA A 44 20.27 7.69 -21.70
C ALA A 44 19.28 7.75 -22.87
N ASP A 45 18.84 6.58 -23.36
CA ASP A 45 18.06 6.49 -24.60
C ASP A 45 16.55 6.39 -24.35
N SER A 46 16.11 6.06 -23.13
CA SER A 46 14.73 5.66 -22.86
C SER A 46 14.35 5.63 -21.39
N VAL A 47 13.04 5.78 -21.15
CA VAL A 47 12.37 5.49 -19.88
C VAL A 47 11.55 4.22 -20.04
N TYR A 48 11.65 3.32 -19.08
CA TYR A 48 10.87 2.09 -19.02
C TYR A 48 9.98 2.13 -17.78
N ARG A 49 8.72 1.72 -17.93
CA ARG A 49 7.86 1.43 -16.78
C ARG A 49 8.04 -0.03 -16.39
N VAL A 50 8.09 -0.30 -15.10
CA VAL A 50 8.17 -1.67 -14.56
C VAL A 50 6.81 -2.01 -14.00
N GLU A 51 6.13 -2.93 -14.66
CA GLU A 51 4.91 -3.55 -14.13
C GLU A 51 5.27 -4.66 -13.14
N GLY A 52 4.31 -5.03 -12.29
CA GLY A 52 4.51 -5.97 -11.18
C GLY A 52 4.50 -5.26 -9.84
N ASP A 53 4.15 -6.00 -8.80
CA ASP A 53 4.09 -5.57 -7.42
C ASP A 53 4.87 -6.55 -6.55
N SER A 54 5.25 -6.11 -5.35
CA SER A 54 6.03 -6.91 -4.40
C SER A 54 7.38 -7.35 -4.98
N TYR A 55 7.90 -8.47 -4.49
CA TYR A 55 9.18 -9.07 -4.91
C TYR A 55 9.00 -10.24 -5.88
N GLU A 56 7.79 -10.42 -6.44
CA GLU A 56 7.57 -11.46 -7.44
C GLU A 56 8.23 -11.06 -8.77
N PRO A 57 9.01 -11.95 -9.42
CA PRO A 57 9.71 -11.63 -10.66
C PRO A 57 8.77 -11.77 -11.88
N VAL A 58 7.56 -11.25 -11.76
CA VAL A 58 6.51 -11.31 -12.79
C VAL A 58 6.07 -9.90 -13.17
N GLY A 59 5.98 -9.64 -14.47
CA GLY A 59 5.64 -8.32 -14.97
C GLY A 59 6.25 -8.05 -16.33
N LYS A 60 5.82 -6.96 -16.97
CA LYS A 60 6.38 -6.47 -18.23
C LYS A 60 7.22 -5.22 -17.97
N ILE A 61 8.16 -4.98 -18.88
CA ILE A 61 8.98 -3.76 -18.87
C ILE A 61 8.74 -3.01 -20.18
N PRO A 62 7.54 -2.43 -20.39
CA PRO A 62 7.27 -1.64 -21.57
C PRO A 62 8.15 -0.38 -21.60
N ARG A 63 8.67 -0.08 -22.80
CA ARG A 63 9.25 1.22 -23.09
C ARG A 63 8.15 2.27 -23.06
N HIS A 64 8.40 3.40 -22.40
CA HIS A 64 7.43 4.47 -22.29
C HIS A 64 7.26 5.22 -23.62
#